data_AF-A0A3D6CJ21-F1
#
_entry.id   AF-A0A3D6CJ21-F1
#
_cell.length_a   1.000
_cell.length_b   1.000
_cell.length_c   1.000
_cell.angle_alpha   90.00
_cell.angle_beta   90.00
_cell.angle_gamma   90.00
#
_symmetry.space_group_name_H-M   'P 1'
#
loop_
_entity.id
_entity.type
_entity.pdbx_description
1 polymer ?
#
loop_
_entity_poly.entity_id
_entity_poly.type
_entity_poly.pdbx_seq_one_letter_code
_entity_poly.pdbx_strand_id
1 'polypeptide(L)'
;METLYPYADVLHFAEQVFIKIGCSAEQAHIAAESLLSADLSGVDSHGVARLSGYVRLWEVKRVNPRPDMRIVHETPSTATFDGDAGLGLVVAPAAMAIAIEKARQAGTGWVAIRNSN
;
A
#
# COMPACT_ATOMS: atom_id res chain seq x y z
N MET A 1 25.55 -12.30 -13.35
CA MET A 1 26.31 -11.38 -12.49
C MET A 1 25.27 -10.57 -11.75
N GLU A 2 25.21 -10.67 -10.42
CA GLU A 2 24.25 -9.90 -9.63
C GLU A 2 24.74 -8.44 -9.54
N THR A 3 23.81 -7.50 -9.67
CA THR A 3 24.08 -6.07 -9.54
C THR A 3 23.41 -5.60 -8.26
N LEU A 4 24.19 -4.98 -7.38
CA LEU A 4 23.69 -4.40 -6.16
C LEU A 4 23.30 -2.95 -6.40
N TYR A 5 22.15 -2.55 -5.87
CA TYR A 5 21.64 -1.19 -5.92
C TYR A 5 21.49 -0.65 -4.49
N PRO A 6 21.91 0.59 -4.19
CA PRO A 6 21.66 1.20 -2.89
C PRO A 6 20.15 1.32 -2.62
N TYR A 7 19.73 1.00 -1.38
CA TYR A 7 18.33 1.08 -0.97
C TYR A 7 17.70 2.45 -1.29
N ALA A 8 18.40 3.53 -0.97
CA ALA A 8 17.91 4.89 -1.19
C ALA A 8 17.63 5.20 -2.67
N ASP A 9 18.45 4.68 -3.58
CA ASP A 9 18.29 4.91 -5.02
C ASP A 9 17.06 4.17 -5.56
N VAL A 10 16.86 2.92 -5.10
CA VAL A 10 15.71 2.11 -5.50
C VAL A 10 14.41 2.67 -4.89
N LEU A 11 14.46 3.15 -3.64
CA LEU A 11 13.32 3.76 -2.96
C LEU A 11 12.89 5.01 -3.72
N HIS A 12 13.84 5.91 -3.99
CA HIS A 12 13.60 7.13 -4.74
C HIS A 12 13.03 6.83 -6.14
N PHE A 13 13.59 5.85 -6.84
CA PHE A 13 13.07 5.43 -8.14
C PHE A 13 11.61 4.96 -8.06
N ALA A 14 11.28 4.09 -7.12
CA ALA A 14 9.92 3.58 -6.95
C ALA A 14 8.94 4.71 -6.56
N GLU A 15 9.33 5.62 -5.66
CA GLU A 15 8.55 6.81 -5.31
C GLU A 15 8.24 7.67 -6.54
N GLN A 16 9.24 7.96 -7.37
CA GLN A 16 9.05 8.76 -8.58
C GLN A 16 8.06 8.08 -9.54
N VAL A 17 8.09 6.75 -9.68
CA VAL A 17 7.12 6.02 -10.48
C VAL A 17 5.71 6.17 -9.90
N PHE A 18 5.52 5.98 -8.59
CA PHE A 18 4.21 6.15 -7.95
C PHE A 18 3.66 7.58 -8.04
N ILE A 19 4.53 8.60 -7.90
CA ILE A 19 4.16 10.01 -8.11
C ILE A 19 3.71 10.22 -9.55
N LYS A 20 4.39 9.63 -10.54
CA LYS A 20 4.04 9.77 -11.96
C LYS A 20 2.72 9.11 -12.34
N ILE A 21 2.32 8.02 -11.68
CA ILE A 21 0.97 7.45 -11.86
C ILE A 21 -0.11 8.24 -11.09
N GLY A 22 0.26 9.26 -10.30
CA GLY A 22 -0.65 10.24 -9.72
C GLY A 22 -0.83 10.18 -8.21
N CYS A 23 -0.09 9.32 -7.50
CA CYS A 23 -0.14 9.25 -6.03
C CYS A 23 0.35 10.54 -5.38
N SER A 24 -0.06 10.81 -4.15
CA SER A 24 0.58 11.83 -3.32
C SER A 24 2.01 11.39 -2.96
N ALA A 25 2.85 12.33 -2.54
CA ALA A 25 4.23 12.01 -2.10
C ALA A 25 4.23 11.01 -0.93
N GLU A 26 3.29 11.17 0.01
CA GLU A 26 3.12 10.27 1.15
C GLU A 26 2.72 8.85 0.71
N GLN A 27 1.72 8.74 -0.17
CA GLN A 27 1.28 7.43 -0.68
C GLN A 27 2.37 6.74 -1.50
N ALA A 28 3.12 7.51 -2.29
CA ALA A 28 4.25 7.01 -3.06
C ALA A 28 5.36 6.46 -2.16
N HIS A 29 5.67 7.17 -1.06
CA HIS A 29 6.64 6.72 -0.07
C HIS A 29 6.22 5.40 0.58
N ILE A 30 4.99 5.32 1.10
CA ILE A 30 4.45 4.10 1.73
C ILE A 30 4.46 2.90 0.76
N ALA A 31 4.06 3.14 -0.49
CA ALA A 31 4.02 2.10 -1.50
C ALA A 31 5.42 1.61 -1.89
N ALA A 32 6.37 2.53 -2.08
CA ALA A 32 7.76 2.20 -2.38
C ALA A 32 8.41 1.44 -1.22
N GLU A 33 8.26 1.94 0.01
CA GLU A 33 8.80 1.29 1.21
C GLU A 33 8.26 -0.13 1.37
N SER A 34 6.98 -0.36 1.10
CA SER A 34 6.36 -1.70 1.16
C SER A 34 7.00 -2.68 0.17
N LEU A 35 7.29 -2.23 -1.07
CA LEU A 35 7.98 -3.06 -2.07
C LEU A 35 9.41 -3.36 -1.63
N LEU A 36 10.16 -2.34 -1.21
CA LEU A 36 11.55 -2.54 -0.82
C LEU A 36 11.67 -3.36 0.47
N SER A 37 10.70 -3.29 1.39
CA SER A 37 10.65 -4.17 2.55
C SER A 37 10.53 -5.64 2.15
N ALA A 38 9.83 -5.95 1.05
CA ALA A 38 9.76 -7.31 0.53
C ALA A 38 11.09 -7.75 -0.10
N ASP A 39 11.75 -6.89 -0.87
CA ASP A 39 13.09 -7.15 -1.42
C ASP A 39 14.12 -7.38 -0.30
N LEU A 40 14.14 -6.53 0.74
CA LEU A 40 15.01 -6.68 1.91
C LEU A 40 14.73 -7.95 2.72
N SER A 41 13.50 -8.47 2.64
CA SER A 41 13.11 -9.74 3.27
C SER A 41 13.43 -10.96 2.39
N GLY A 42 14.04 -10.77 1.22
CA GLY A 42 14.34 -11.84 0.26
C GLY A 42 13.10 -12.39 -0.45
N VAL A 43 12.02 -11.60 -0.54
CA VAL A 43 10.76 -11.97 -1.21
C VAL A 43 10.60 -11.17 -2.50
N ASP A 44 11.53 -11.37 -3.43
CA ASP A 44 11.66 -10.60 -4.69
C ASP A 44 10.36 -10.59 -5.52
N SER A 45 9.58 -11.67 -5.44
CA SER A 45 8.28 -11.78 -6.12
C SER A 45 7.25 -10.73 -5.68
N HIS A 46 7.45 -10.09 -4.52
CA HIS A 46 6.56 -9.08 -3.95
C HIS A 46 7.22 -7.70 -3.82
N GLY A 47 8.49 -7.56 -4.19
CA GLY A 47 9.21 -6.29 -4.14
C GLY A 47 9.14 -5.48 -5.43
N VAL A 48 10.21 -4.75 -5.77
CA VAL A 48 10.22 -3.78 -6.89
C VAL A 48 9.91 -4.42 -8.24
N ALA A 49 10.08 -5.74 -8.39
CA ALA A 49 9.61 -6.49 -9.56
C ALA A 49 8.11 -6.28 -9.86
N ARG A 50 7.28 -5.99 -8.84
CA ARG A 50 5.85 -5.70 -8.96
C ARG A 50 5.53 -4.30 -9.47
N LEU A 51 6.48 -3.37 -9.46
CA LEU A 51 6.26 -1.95 -9.78
C LEU A 51 5.64 -1.77 -11.18
N SER A 52 6.15 -2.50 -12.17
CA SER A 52 5.60 -2.49 -13.54
C SER A 52 4.15 -2.99 -13.60
N GLY A 53 3.76 -3.90 -12.71
CA GLY A 53 2.38 -4.39 -12.58
C GLY A 53 1.43 -3.31 -12.09
N TYR A 54 1.84 -2.49 -11.13
CA TYR A 54 1.04 -1.35 -10.65
C TYR A 54 0.86 -0.29 -11.74
N VAL A 55 1.89 -0.02 -12.54
CA VAL A 55 1.77 0.88 -13.70
C VAL A 55 0.73 0.35 -14.69
N ARG A 56 0.79 -0.94 -15.04
CA ARG A 56 -0.21 -1.56 -15.95
C ARG A 56 -1.63 -1.51 -15.40
N LEU A 57 -1.81 -1.74 -14.11
CA LEU A 57 -3.11 -1.66 -13.45
C LEU A 57 -3.66 -0.24 -13.47
N TRP A 58 -2.80 0.76 -13.29
CA TRP A 58 -3.17 2.17 -13.43
C TRP A 58 -3.55 2.53 -14.87
N GLU A 59 -2.76 2.11 -15.87
CA GLU A 59 -3.03 2.38 -17.30
C GLU A 59 -4.43 1.89 -17.73
N VAL A 60 -4.84 0.73 -17.21
CA VAL A 60 -6.17 0.13 -17.49
C VAL A 60 -7.24 0.53 -16.47
N LYS A 61 -7.00 1.58 -15.67
CA LYS A 61 -7.93 2.18 -14.70
C LYS A 61 -8.48 1.19 -13.66
N ARG A 62 -7.64 0.24 -13.23
CA ARG A 62 -7.95 -0.74 -12.18
C ARG A 62 -7.40 -0.36 -10.81
N VAL A 63 -6.67 0.75 -10.72
CA VAL A 63 -6.17 1.35 -9.50
C VAL A 63 -6.55 2.82 -9.47
N ASN A 64 -7.10 3.28 -8.35
CA ASN A 64 -7.23 4.69 -8.06
C ASN A 64 -5.94 5.17 -7.35
N PRO A 65 -5.13 6.05 -7.98
CA PRO A 65 -3.91 6.56 -7.35
C PRO A 65 -4.18 7.61 -6.26
N ARG A 66 -5.42 8.11 -6.14
CA ARG A 66 -5.85 9.07 -5.10
C ARG A 66 -7.18 8.61 -4.47
N PRO A 67 -7.17 7.48 -3.74
CA PRO A 67 -8.37 6.89 -3.18
C PRO A 67 -8.97 7.74 -2.05
N ASP A 68 -10.29 7.88 -2.03
CA ASP A 68 -11.06 8.39 -0.89
C ASP A 68 -11.43 7.23 0.05
N MET A 69 -10.40 6.74 0.75
CA MET A 69 -10.50 5.59 1.64
C MET A 69 -11.33 5.94 2.88
N ARG A 70 -12.26 5.06 3.26
CA ARG A 70 -13.18 5.35 4.38
C ARG A 70 -13.60 4.11 5.15
N ILE A 71 -13.87 4.29 6.44
CA ILE A 71 -14.62 3.30 7.22
C ILE A 71 -16.09 3.39 6.80
N VAL A 72 -16.67 2.28 6.37
CA VAL A 72 -18.08 2.21 5.95
C VAL A 72 -18.98 1.61 7.01
N HIS A 73 -18.40 0.90 7.97
CA HIS A 73 -19.08 0.35 9.13
C HIS A 73 -18.06 0.07 10.24
N GLU A 74 -18.43 0.28 11.50
CA GLU A 74 -17.57 -0.04 12.63
C GLU A 74 -18.31 -0.37 13.92
N THR A 75 -17.61 -1.11 14.77
CA THR A 75 -17.90 -1.35 16.19
C THR A 75 -16.66 -1.00 17.02
N PRO A 76 -16.68 -1.10 18.36
CA PRO A 76 -15.49 -0.84 19.17
C PRO A 76 -14.25 -1.68 18.77
N SER A 77 -14.44 -2.94 18.38
CA SER A 77 -13.34 -3.87 18.05
C SER A 77 -13.25 -4.25 16.57
N THR A 78 -14.18 -3.81 15.71
CA THR A 78 -14.18 -4.17 14.28
C THR A 78 -14.44 -2.98 13.35
N ALA A 79 -13.97 -3.05 12.11
CA ALA A 79 -14.39 -2.15 11.03
C ALA A 79 -14.42 -2.85 9.66
N THR A 80 -15.24 -2.30 8.75
CA THR A 80 -15.12 -2.53 7.31
C THR A 80 -14.59 -1.26 6.67
N PHE A 81 -13.49 -1.39 5.94
CA PHE A 81 -12.76 -0.31 5.29
C PHE A 81 -12.88 -0.43 3.78
N ASP A 82 -13.33 0.63 3.11
CA ASP A 82 -13.41 0.71 1.66
C ASP A 82 -12.15 1.39 1.13
N GLY A 83 -11.38 0.68 0.31
CA GLY A 83 -10.12 1.15 -0.25
C GLY A 83 -10.28 2.05 -1.47
N ASP A 84 -11.49 2.23 -2.01
CA ASP A 84 -11.77 3.06 -3.20
C ASP A 84 -10.88 2.70 -4.41
N ALA A 85 -10.71 1.41 -4.67
CA ALA A 85 -9.80 0.83 -5.66
C ALA A 85 -8.33 1.29 -5.51
N GLY A 86 -7.94 1.76 -4.34
CA GLY A 86 -6.59 2.21 -4.03
C GLY A 86 -5.54 1.12 -4.15
N LEU A 87 -4.28 1.54 -4.24
CA LEU A 87 -3.13 0.63 -4.15
C LEU A 87 -3.20 -0.15 -2.83
N GLY A 88 -3.20 -1.49 -2.89
CA GLY A 88 -3.18 -2.32 -1.69
C GLY A 88 -2.00 -1.99 -0.76
N LEU A 89 -0.87 -1.56 -1.33
CA LEU A 89 0.31 -1.08 -0.61
C LEU A 89 0.06 0.15 0.29
N VAL A 90 -1.01 0.91 0.02
CA VAL A 90 -1.42 2.10 0.77
C VAL A 90 -2.66 1.81 1.62
N VAL A 91 -3.62 1.09 1.04
CA VAL A 91 -4.89 0.75 1.70
C VAL A 91 -4.66 -0.15 2.92
N ALA A 92 -3.79 -1.16 2.81
CA ALA A 92 -3.57 -2.11 3.88
C ALA A 92 -2.88 -1.49 5.12
N PRO A 93 -1.82 -0.67 4.99
CA PRO A 93 -1.25 0.05 6.14
C PRO A 93 -2.25 0.97 6.84
N ALA A 94 -3.08 1.71 6.07
CA ALA A 94 -4.13 2.56 6.65
C ALA A 94 -5.17 1.74 7.45
N ALA A 95 -5.62 0.61 6.89
CA ALA A 95 -6.51 -0.31 7.58
C ALA A 95 -5.87 -0.95 8.83
N MET A 96 -4.58 -1.27 8.77
CA MET A 96 -3.83 -1.82 9.90
C MET A 96 -3.73 -0.81 11.05
N ALA A 97 -3.51 0.47 10.77
CA ALA A 97 -3.52 1.52 11.80
C ALA A 97 -4.86 1.57 12.55
N ILE A 98 -5.98 1.42 11.83
CA ILE A 98 -7.32 1.34 12.43
C ILE A 98 -7.45 0.09 13.31
N ALA A 99 -6.95 -1.07 12.84
CA ALA A 99 -6.99 -2.31 13.60
C ALA A 99 -6.19 -2.21 14.92
N ILE A 100 -4.99 -1.63 14.87
CA ILE A 100 -4.15 -1.39 16.04
C ILE A 100 -4.86 -0.49 17.05
N GLU A 101 -5.45 0.62 16.60
CA GLU A 101 -6.14 1.54 17.51
C GLU A 101 -7.39 0.89 18.15
N LYS A 102 -8.17 0.12 17.38
CA LYS A 102 -9.29 -0.64 17.93
C LYS A 102 -8.83 -1.71 18.93
N ALA A 103 -7.73 -2.41 18.65
CA ALA A 103 -7.14 -3.36 19.58
C ALA A 103 -6.68 -2.71 20.88
N ARG A 104 -6.12 -1.50 20.82
CA ARG A 104 -5.73 -0.74 22.00
C ARG A 104 -6.94 -0.38 22.88
N GLN A 105 -8.10 -0.11 22.28
CA GLN A 105 -9.32 0.28 22.99
C GLN A 105 -10.13 -0.91 23.53
N ALA A 106 -10.27 -1.97 22.75
CA ALA A 106 -11.19 -3.07 23.01
C ALA A 106 -10.50 -4.42 23.29
N GLY A 107 -9.16 -4.43 23.37
CA GLY A 107 -8.33 -5.63 23.56
C GLY A 107 -8.10 -6.45 22.27
N THR A 108 -8.93 -6.28 21.24
CA THR A 108 -8.76 -6.87 19.91
C THR A 108 -9.24 -5.91 18.82
N GLY A 109 -8.69 -6.03 17.62
CA GLY A 109 -9.01 -5.15 16.49
C GLY A 109 -9.02 -5.92 15.18
N TRP A 110 -10.13 -5.88 14.45
CA TRP A 110 -10.32 -6.61 13.20
C TRP A 110 -10.83 -5.66 12.12
N VAL A 111 -10.10 -5.55 11.01
CA VAL A 111 -10.52 -4.69 9.89
C VAL A 111 -10.61 -5.52 8.63
N ALA A 112 -11.82 -5.61 8.06
CA ALA A 112 -12.04 -6.18 6.74
C ALA A 112 -11.91 -5.08 5.69
N ILE A 113 -11.06 -5.30 4.69
CA ILE A 113 -10.90 -4.38 3.56
C ILE A 113 -11.76 -4.86 2.40
N ARG A 114 -12.47 -3.94 1.75
CA ARG A 114 -13.13 -4.17 0.46
C ARG A 114 -12.68 -3.14 -0.56
N ASN A 115 -12.88 -3.46 -1.85
CA ASN A 115 -12.59 -2.54 -2.95
C ASN A 115 -11.14 -2.00 -2.89
N SER A 116 -10.18 -2.89 -2.64
CA SER A 116 -8.74 -2.66 -2.83
C SER A 116 -8.32 -3.22 -4.19
N ASN A 117 -7.18 -2.76 -4.71
CA ASN A 117 -6.45 -3.46 -5.77
C ASN A 117 -5.86 -4.80 -5.29
#